data_AF-X0TZD2-F1
#
_entry.id   AF-X0TZD2-F1
#
_cell.length_a   1.000
_cell.length_b   1.000
_cell.length_c   1.000
_cell.angle_alpha   90.00
_cell.angle_beta   90.00
_cell.angle_gamma   90.00
#
_symmetry.space_group_name_H-M   'P 1'
#
loop_
_entity.id
_entity.type
_entity.pdbx_description
1 polymer ?
#
loop_
_entity_poly.entity_id
_entity_poly.type
_entity_poly.pdbx_seq_one_letter_code
_entity_poly.pdbx_strand_id
1 'polypeptide(L)'
;NIDLARKSSRPMCQDTGIQTFFVTVGIDFPYINKLKEWITNGVKKATKEVPLRPNTVDPFLGKNHGDNTGEQIPYINWDFTDGTNVKIISFPKGGGSENMSKLGMLKPGVGIEGVKDFVVDEMIKAGGNPCPPTVVGVGIGGGADLSLKLGKKALLRPVGVRHNDKTIAAIEKE
;
A
#
# COMPACT_ATOMS: atom_id res chain seq x y z
N ASN A 1 -3.83 -20.99 -7.65
CA ASN A 1 -2.65 -20.12 -7.42
C ASN A 1 -2.19 -20.07 -5.96
N ILE A 2 -3.08 -19.80 -4.99
CA ILE A 2 -2.70 -19.72 -3.56
C ILE A 2 -1.97 -20.97 -3.07
N ASP A 3 -2.52 -22.16 -3.31
CA ASP A 3 -1.91 -23.42 -2.84
C ASP A 3 -0.56 -23.71 -3.50
N LEU A 4 -0.43 -23.37 -4.79
CA LEU A 4 0.84 -23.54 -5.52
C LEU A 4 1.92 -22.61 -4.97
N ALA A 5 1.58 -21.34 -4.73
CA ALA A 5 2.49 -20.36 -4.14
C ALA A 5 3.00 -20.84 -2.77
N ARG A 6 2.11 -21.38 -1.92
CA ARG A 6 2.48 -21.98 -0.63
C ARG A 6 3.42 -23.17 -0.79
N LYS A 7 3.07 -24.15 -1.65
CA LYS A 7 3.85 -25.38 -1.83
C LYS A 7 5.22 -25.14 -2.47
N SER A 8 5.33 -24.15 -3.35
CA SER A 8 6.56 -23.86 -4.08
C SER A 8 7.41 -22.76 -3.44
N SER A 9 6.93 -22.13 -2.37
CA SER A 9 7.56 -20.96 -1.74
C SER A 9 7.89 -19.85 -2.74
N ARG A 10 6.98 -19.63 -3.70
CA ARG A 10 7.10 -18.62 -4.75
C ARG A 10 5.99 -17.58 -4.64
N PRO A 11 6.22 -16.34 -5.11
CA PRO A 11 5.19 -15.33 -5.18
C PRO A 11 3.98 -15.80 -5.99
N MET A 12 2.78 -15.48 -5.50
CA MET A 12 1.53 -15.86 -6.15
C MET A 12 1.29 -15.10 -7.46
N CYS A 13 1.83 -13.89 -7.56
CA CYS A 13 1.72 -13.00 -8.71
C CYS A 13 3.12 -12.77 -9.30
N GLN A 14 3.22 -12.69 -10.62
CA GLN A 14 4.45 -12.31 -11.33
C GLN A 14 4.87 -10.88 -11.03
N ASP A 15 3.91 -10.02 -10.70
CA ASP A 15 4.16 -8.68 -10.20
C ASP A 15 4.24 -8.73 -8.68
N THR A 16 5.47 -8.75 -8.15
CA THR A 16 5.74 -8.79 -6.71
C THR A 16 5.67 -7.44 -6.04
N GLY A 17 5.36 -6.40 -6.82
CA GLY A 17 5.07 -5.06 -6.38
C GLY A 17 6.28 -4.23 -5.98
N ILE A 18 6.02 -2.93 -5.88
CA ILE A 18 6.92 -1.96 -5.27
C ILE A 18 6.81 -2.12 -3.76
N GLN A 19 7.94 -2.37 -3.10
CA GLN A 19 7.96 -2.61 -1.66
C GLN A 19 7.69 -1.30 -0.92
N THR A 20 6.56 -1.24 -0.24
CA THR A 20 6.17 -0.14 0.64
C THR A 20 6.00 -0.68 2.06
N PHE A 21 6.38 0.11 3.05
CA PHE A 21 6.25 -0.28 4.46
C PHE A 21 5.47 0.77 5.25
N PHE A 22 4.70 0.30 6.23
CA PHE A 22 4.14 1.13 7.30
C PHE A 22 4.80 0.74 8.61
N VAL A 23 5.57 1.66 9.18
CA VAL A 23 6.35 1.45 10.40
C VAL A 23 5.80 2.35 11.50
N THR A 24 5.29 1.73 12.56
CA THR A 24 5.00 2.41 13.83
C THR A 24 6.12 2.05 14.78
N VAL A 25 6.91 3.03 15.21
CA VAL A 25 8.09 2.82 16.06
C VAL A 25 8.00 3.65 17.33
N GLY A 26 8.27 2.98 18.45
CA GLY A 26 8.42 3.61 19.75
C GLY A 26 9.62 4.57 19.77
N ILE A 27 9.45 5.77 20.29
CA ILE A 27 10.51 6.79 20.31
C ILE A 27 11.75 6.36 21.12
N ASP A 28 11.58 5.43 22.07
CA ASP A 28 12.67 4.89 22.88
C ASP A 28 13.29 3.62 22.27
N PHE A 29 12.88 3.21 21.07
CA PHE A 29 13.44 2.04 20.41
C PHE A 29 14.94 2.26 20.09
N PRO A 30 15.86 1.45 20.63
CA PRO A 30 17.30 1.73 20.60
C PRO A 30 17.94 1.72 19.20
N TYR A 31 17.24 1.20 18.20
CA TYR A 31 17.75 1.08 16.82
C TYR A 31 16.89 1.82 15.80
N ILE A 32 16.15 2.84 16.22
CA ILE A 32 15.26 3.62 15.34
C ILE A 32 15.99 4.17 14.12
N ASN A 33 17.24 4.62 14.30
CA ASN A 33 18.11 5.14 13.23
C ASN A 33 18.58 4.06 12.23
N LYS A 34 18.51 2.77 12.58
CA LYS A 34 18.92 1.65 11.71
C LYS A 34 17.77 1.05 10.91
N LEU A 35 16.51 1.33 11.30
CA LEU A 35 15.34 0.69 10.69
C LEU A 35 15.25 0.88 9.17
N LYS A 36 15.54 2.09 8.66
CA LYS A 36 15.53 2.35 7.21
C LYS A 36 16.51 1.46 6.46
N GLU A 37 17.75 1.36 6.95
CA GLU A 37 18.80 0.54 6.35
C GLU A 37 18.42 -0.96 6.40
N TRP A 38 17.95 -1.43 7.55
CA TRP A 38 17.56 -2.83 7.73
C TRP A 38 16.39 -3.23 6.86
N ILE A 39 15.38 -2.37 6.70
CA ILE A 39 14.25 -2.60 5.80
C ILE A 39 14.74 -2.68 4.35
N THR A 40 15.58 -1.73 3.92
CA THR A 40 16.14 -1.73 2.56
C THR A 40 16.98 -3.00 2.28
N ASN A 41 17.87 -3.37 3.21
CA ASN A 41 18.66 -4.60 3.08
C ASN A 41 17.77 -5.86 3.11
N GLY A 42 16.69 -5.84 3.91
CA GLY A 42 15.67 -6.88 3.93
C GLY A 42 14.99 -7.05 2.57
N VAL A 43 14.65 -5.95 1.88
CA VAL A 43 14.12 -6.00 0.51
C VAL A 43 15.12 -6.64 -0.44
N LYS A 44 16.39 -6.22 -0.45
CA LYS A 44 17.42 -6.81 -1.32
C LYS A 44 17.57 -8.31 -1.09
N LYS A 45 17.62 -8.72 0.18
CA LYS A 45 17.71 -10.13 0.58
C LYS A 45 16.49 -10.92 0.11
N ALA A 46 15.28 -10.41 0.37
CA ALA A 46 14.03 -11.05 -0.05
C ALA A 46 13.93 -11.16 -1.57
N THR A 47 14.35 -10.14 -2.32
CA THR A 47 14.37 -10.18 -3.79
C THR A 47 15.19 -11.36 -4.31
N LYS A 48 16.34 -11.64 -3.68
CA LYS A 48 17.22 -12.76 -4.05
C LYS A 48 16.71 -14.12 -3.55
N GLU A 49 16.27 -14.20 -2.29
CA GLU A 49 15.97 -15.47 -1.62
C GLU A 49 14.52 -15.97 -1.85
N VAL A 50 13.55 -15.06 -2.00
CA VAL A 50 12.11 -15.35 -2.25
C VAL A 50 11.76 -15.21 -3.74
N PRO A 51 12.76 -15.33 -4.62
CA PRO A 51 12.83 -14.74 -5.97
C PRO A 51 11.71 -13.72 -6.30
N LEU A 52 11.73 -12.55 -5.65
CA LEU A 52 10.83 -11.48 -6.04
C LEU A 52 11.24 -10.93 -7.40
N ARG A 53 10.28 -10.52 -8.22
CA ARG A 53 10.57 -9.79 -9.45
C ARG A 53 11.06 -8.39 -9.08
N PRO A 54 12.22 -7.92 -9.57
CA PRO A 54 12.62 -6.54 -9.41
C PRO A 54 11.65 -5.64 -10.20
N ASN A 55 10.78 -4.93 -9.50
CA ASN A 55 9.72 -4.08 -10.05
C ASN A 55 10.12 -2.60 -10.15
N THR A 56 11.25 -2.20 -9.57
CA THR A 56 11.76 -0.83 -9.62
C THR A 56 12.59 -0.56 -10.86
N VAL A 57 12.34 0.57 -11.52
CA VAL A 57 13.07 1.02 -12.70
C VAL A 57 13.44 2.49 -12.50
N ASP A 58 14.69 2.84 -12.78
CA ASP A 58 15.15 4.22 -12.87
C ASP A 58 14.45 4.89 -14.07
N PRO A 59 13.64 5.94 -13.85
CA PRO A 59 12.86 6.55 -14.91
C PRO A 59 13.70 7.37 -15.91
N PHE A 60 14.91 7.79 -15.54
CA PHE A 60 15.78 8.59 -16.41
C PHE A 60 16.68 7.70 -17.27
N LEU A 61 17.12 6.57 -16.71
CA LEU A 61 18.04 5.64 -17.40
C LEU A 61 17.33 4.42 -18.00
N GLY A 62 16.06 4.18 -17.66
CA GLY A 62 15.33 2.97 -18.04
C GLY A 62 15.92 1.69 -17.43
N LYS A 63 16.80 1.82 -16.43
CA LYS A 63 17.56 0.70 -15.85
C LYS A 63 16.85 0.14 -14.63
N ASN A 64 16.72 -1.18 -14.57
CA ASN A 64 16.27 -1.87 -13.37
C ASN A 64 17.47 -2.11 -12.43
N HIS A 65 17.29 -1.82 -11.14
CA HIS A 65 18.36 -2.02 -10.14
C HIS A 65 18.64 -3.50 -9.85
N GLY A 66 17.69 -4.40 -10.15
CA GLY A 66 17.83 -5.84 -10.01
C GLY A 66 17.56 -6.38 -8.60
N ASP A 67 17.31 -5.50 -7.63
CA ASP A 67 17.12 -5.87 -6.22
C ASP A 67 15.82 -5.33 -5.61
N ASN A 68 14.92 -4.80 -6.45
CA ASN A 68 13.66 -4.16 -6.08
C ASN A 68 13.80 -2.91 -5.18
N THR A 69 14.99 -2.30 -5.17
CA THR A 69 15.26 -1.00 -4.52
C THR A 69 15.52 0.08 -5.56
N GLY A 70 15.72 1.32 -5.11
CA GLY A 70 16.05 2.47 -5.96
C GLY A 70 16.13 3.74 -5.12
N GLU A 71 16.29 4.89 -5.78
CA GLU A 71 16.22 6.18 -5.09
C GLU A 71 14.81 6.32 -4.48
N GLN A 72 14.75 6.57 -3.17
CA GLN A 72 13.50 6.61 -2.37
C GLN A 72 12.69 5.29 -2.29
N ILE A 73 13.19 4.16 -2.79
CA ILE A 73 12.50 2.85 -2.73
C ILE A 73 13.35 1.82 -1.96
N PRO A 74 12.80 1.14 -0.94
CA PRO A 74 11.40 1.11 -0.53
C PRO A 74 10.91 2.40 0.15
N TYR A 75 9.67 2.79 -0.15
CA TYR A 75 9.03 3.90 0.56
C TYR A 75 8.58 3.42 1.95
N ILE A 76 8.91 4.19 2.98
CA ILE A 76 8.58 3.88 4.37
C ILE A 76 7.70 4.99 4.93
N ASN A 77 6.46 4.62 5.26
CA ASN A 77 5.57 5.47 6.04
C ASN A 77 5.92 5.32 7.52
N TRP A 78 6.33 6.42 8.14
CA TRP A 78 6.62 6.46 9.57
C TRP A 78 5.42 6.93 10.38
N ASP A 79 5.28 6.32 11.55
CA ASP A 79 4.39 6.70 12.64
C ASP A 79 5.17 6.47 13.94
N PHE A 80 4.92 7.28 14.96
CA PHE A 80 5.66 7.23 16.22
C PHE A 80 4.72 6.94 17.38
N THR A 81 5.20 6.19 18.36
CA THR A 81 4.47 5.88 19.60
C THR A 81 5.43 5.96 20.79
N ASP A 82 4.91 5.82 22.00
CA ASP A 82 5.73 5.80 23.21
C ASP A 82 6.39 4.43 23.41
N GLY A 83 7.50 4.41 24.15
CA GLY A 83 8.20 3.19 24.53
C GLY A 83 9.09 2.61 23.42
N THR A 84 9.33 1.30 23.46
CA THR A 84 10.38 0.63 22.68
C THR A 84 9.88 -0.31 21.60
N ASN A 85 8.55 -0.41 21.39
CA ASN A 85 7.98 -1.39 20.47
C ASN A 85 8.08 -0.94 19.00
N VAL A 86 8.26 -1.90 18.08
CA VAL A 86 8.23 -1.64 16.64
C VAL A 86 7.21 -2.55 15.97
N LYS A 87 6.32 -1.96 15.19
CA LYS A 87 5.42 -2.67 14.29
C LYS A 87 5.77 -2.31 12.85
N ILE A 88 6.06 -3.32 12.04
CA ILE A 88 6.36 -3.17 10.61
C ILE A 88 5.31 -3.94 9.83
N ILE A 89 4.61 -3.25 8.94
CA ILE A 89 3.70 -3.86 7.98
C ILE A 89 4.36 -3.76 6.60
N SER A 90 4.63 -4.90 5.97
CA SER A 90 5.03 -4.98 4.58
C SER A 90 3.79 -4.87 3.69
N PHE A 91 3.85 -3.97 2.70
CA PHE A 91 2.78 -3.72 1.75
C PHE A 91 3.35 -3.74 0.32
N PRO A 92 3.66 -4.93 -0.22
CA PRO A 92 4.09 -5.07 -1.61
C PRO A 92 2.93 -4.69 -2.53
N LYS A 93 3.09 -3.59 -3.26
CA LYS A 93 2.00 -3.00 -4.04
C LYS A 93 2.24 -3.24 -5.53
N GLY A 94 1.45 -4.15 -6.11
CA GLY A 94 1.52 -4.48 -7.54
C GLY A 94 1.16 -3.26 -8.40
N GLY A 95 1.91 -3.03 -9.47
CA GLY A 95 1.78 -1.90 -10.37
C GLY A 95 0.39 -1.79 -11.01
N GLY A 96 -0.22 -2.92 -11.38
CA GLY A 96 -1.59 -2.92 -11.92
C GLY A 96 -2.60 -2.31 -10.94
N SER A 97 -2.48 -2.64 -9.66
CA SER A 97 -3.33 -2.09 -8.60
C SER A 97 -2.89 -0.70 -8.11
N GLU A 98 -1.62 -0.33 -8.28
CA GLU A 98 -1.11 1.01 -7.98
C GLU A 98 -1.59 2.03 -9.01
N ASN A 99 -1.58 1.67 -10.29
CA ASN A 99 -2.06 2.50 -11.40
C ASN A 99 -3.55 2.86 -11.29
N MET A 100 -4.32 2.07 -10.53
CA MET A 100 -5.73 2.34 -10.22
C MET A 100 -5.93 3.23 -8.99
N SER A 101 -4.86 3.78 -8.40
CA SER A 101 -4.97 4.80 -7.36
C SER A 101 -5.43 6.12 -7.99
N LYS A 102 -6.49 6.73 -7.43
CA LYS A 102 -7.10 7.96 -7.96
C LYS A 102 -7.21 9.01 -6.87
N LEU A 103 -6.96 10.25 -7.25
CA LEU A 103 -7.11 11.43 -6.41
C LEU A 103 -8.17 12.34 -7.04
N GLY A 104 -9.19 12.69 -6.27
CA GLY A 104 -10.21 13.66 -6.65
C GLY A 104 -10.23 14.82 -5.66
N MET A 105 -10.16 16.06 -6.16
CA MET A 105 -10.33 17.26 -5.34
C MET A 105 -11.78 17.74 -5.42
N LEU A 106 -12.59 17.30 -4.45
CA LEU A 106 -14.03 17.56 -4.44
C LEU A 106 -14.34 18.90 -3.75
N LYS A 107 -15.33 19.62 -4.29
CA LYS A 107 -15.83 20.86 -3.67
C LYS A 107 -16.58 20.51 -2.38
N PRO A 108 -16.46 21.29 -1.29
CA PRO A 108 -17.16 20.98 -0.03
C PRO A 108 -18.68 20.77 -0.18
N GLY A 109 -19.32 21.48 -1.11
CA GLY A 109 -20.76 21.43 -1.32
C GLY A 109 -21.31 20.12 -1.92
N VAL A 110 -20.47 19.22 -2.46
CA VAL A 110 -20.98 17.93 -3.01
C VAL A 110 -21.23 16.88 -1.92
N GLY A 111 -20.73 17.12 -0.70
CA GLY A 111 -20.94 16.23 0.44
C GLY A 111 -20.45 14.79 0.20
N ILE A 112 -21.02 13.85 0.96
CA ILE A 112 -20.66 12.42 0.88
C ILE A 112 -21.10 11.78 -0.43
N GLU A 113 -22.21 12.24 -1.03
CA GLU A 113 -22.72 11.69 -2.29
C GLU A 113 -21.71 11.92 -3.43
N GLY A 114 -21.09 13.11 -3.51
CA GLY A 114 -20.02 13.33 -4.48
C GLY A 114 -18.77 12.47 -4.26
N VAL A 115 -18.52 12.01 -3.03
CA VAL A 115 -17.45 11.02 -2.76
C VAL A 115 -17.85 9.65 -3.29
N LYS A 116 -19.10 9.21 -3.05
CA LYS A 116 -19.62 7.93 -3.53
C LYS A 116 -19.60 7.87 -5.06
N ASP A 117 -20.11 8.92 -5.72
CA ASP A 117 -20.09 9.05 -7.18
C ASP A 117 -18.67 8.93 -7.72
N PHE A 118 -17.71 9.65 -7.13
CA PHE A 118 -16.31 9.56 -7.52
C PHE A 118 -15.75 8.13 -7.38
N VAL A 119 -16.03 7.44 -6.28
CA VAL A 119 -15.55 6.06 -6.06
C VAL A 119 -16.17 5.10 -7.08
N VAL A 120 -17.48 5.20 -7.33
CA VAL A 120 -18.18 4.34 -8.30
C VAL A 120 -17.66 4.58 -9.72
N ASP A 121 -17.53 5.84 -10.13
CA ASP A 121 -17.02 6.20 -11.45
C ASP A 121 -15.59 5.68 -11.68
N GLU A 122 -14.70 5.86 -10.70
CA GLU A 122 -13.33 5.37 -10.81
C GLU A 122 -13.25 3.84 -10.77
N MET A 123 -14.15 3.15 -10.06
CA MET A 123 -14.23 1.69 -10.10
C MET A 123 -14.71 1.18 -11.45
N ILE A 124 -15.69 1.84 -12.07
CA ILE A 124 -16.14 1.51 -13.44
C ILE A 124 -14.99 1.71 -14.43
N LYS A 125 -14.25 2.83 -14.34
CA LYS A 125 -13.08 3.09 -15.20
C LYS A 125 -11.94 2.11 -14.96
N ALA A 126 -11.73 1.68 -13.71
CA ALA A 126 -10.70 0.71 -13.36
C ALA A 126 -10.99 -0.67 -13.98
N GLY A 127 -12.27 -1.07 -14.03
CA GLY A 127 -12.71 -2.31 -14.67
C GLY A 127 -11.94 -3.54 -14.17
N GLY A 128 -11.46 -4.38 -15.10
CA GLY A 128 -10.70 -5.59 -14.77
C GLY A 128 -9.23 -5.38 -14.41
N ASN A 129 -8.72 -4.14 -14.46
CA ASN A 129 -7.29 -3.86 -14.32
C ASN A 129 -6.67 -4.27 -12.97
N PRO A 130 -7.30 -4.05 -11.80
CA PRO A 130 -6.70 -4.41 -10.51
C PRO A 130 -6.92 -5.88 -10.12
N CYS A 131 -7.21 -6.77 -11.08
CA CYS A 131 -7.46 -8.20 -10.88
C CYS A 131 -8.59 -8.49 -9.85
N PRO A 132 -9.86 -8.24 -10.21
CA PRO A 132 -10.99 -8.47 -9.30
C PRO A 132 -11.07 -9.93 -8.80
N PRO A 133 -11.69 -10.19 -7.62
CA PRO A 133 -12.45 -9.26 -6.79
C PRO A 133 -11.58 -8.22 -6.05
N THR A 134 -12.00 -6.95 -6.09
CA THR A 134 -11.19 -5.82 -5.62
C THR A 134 -11.54 -5.43 -4.19
N VAL A 135 -10.53 -5.24 -3.35
CA VAL A 135 -10.67 -4.53 -2.07
C VAL A 135 -10.37 -3.05 -2.32
N VAL A 136 -11.34 -2.18 -2.03
CA VAL A 136 -11.24 -0.74 -2.29
C VAL A 136 -10.88 -0.01 -1.01
N GLY A 137 -9.78 0.75 -1.04
CA GLY A 137 -9.36 1.62 0.05
C GLY A 137 -9.74 3.06 -0.28
N VAL A 138 -10.60 3.68 0.53
CA VAL A 138 -11.06 5.05 0.33
C VAL A 138 -10.49 5.93 1.44
N GLY A 139 -9.78 6.99 1.07
CA GLY A 139 -9.29 8.02 1.98
C GLY A 139 -9.99 9.35 1.70
N ILE A 140 -10.60 9.94 2.73
CA ILE A 140 -11.41 11.16 2.61
C ILE A 140 -10.84 12.22 3.54
N GLY A 141 -10.68 13.44 3.03
CA GLY A 141 -10.28 14.62 3.81
C GLY A 141 -8.77 14.84 3.93
N GLY A 142 -8.39 15.99 4.49
CA GLY A 142 -7.02 16.46 4.48
C GLY A 142 -6.58 16.98 3.12
N GLY A 143 -5.27 16.91 2.85
CA GLY A 143 -4.69 17.23 1.55
C GLY A 143 -4.46 15.98 0.68
N ALA A 144 -4.05 16.19 -0.57
CA ALA A 144 -3.80 15.15 -1.56
C ALA A 144 -2.94 13.98 -1.03
N ASP A 145 -1.82 14.29 -0.40
CA ASP A 145 -0.88 13.29 0.15
C ASP A 145 -1.52 12.46 1.26
N LEU A 146 -2.27 13.11 2.17
CA LEU A 146 -2.93 12.43 3.26
C LEU A 146 -4.07 11.55 2.76
N SER A 147 -4.91 12.03 1.84
CA SER A 147 -6.01 11.25 1.26
C SER A 147 -5.52 9.95 0.63
N LEU A 148 -4.46 10.02 -0.19
CA LEU A 148 -3.87 8.84 -0.82
C LEU A 148 -3.24 7.90 0.22
N LYS A 149 -2.55 8.44 1.23
CA LYS A 149 -2.00 7.65 2.34
C LYS A 149 -3.10 6.95 3.13
N LEU A 150 -4.22 7.61 3.42
CA LEU A 150 -5.37 7.03 4.12
C LEU A 150 -6.03 5.92 3.28
N GLY A 151 -6.20 6.13 1.98
CA GLY A 151 -6.70 5.09 1.06
C GLY A 151 -5.83 3.83 1.09
N LYS A 152 -4.49 3.98 1.07
CA LYS A 152 -3.57 2.85 1.23
C LYS A 152 -3.65 2.22 2.64
N LYS A 153 -3.71 3.02 3.71
CA LYS A 153 -3.85 2.53 5.09
C LYS A 153 -5.16 1.74 5.29
N ALA A 154 -6.25 2.13 4.63
CA ALA A 154 -7.53 1.42 4.71
C ALA A 154 -7.43 -0.03 4.21
N LEU A 155 -6.56 -0.30 3.24
CA LEU A 155 -6.29 -1.65 2.71
C LEU A 155 -5.55 -2.56 3.71
N LEU A 156 -5.04 -2.03 4.82
CA LEU A 156 -4.38 -2.83 5.86
C LEU A 156 -5.37 -3.44 6.85
N ARG A 157 -6.65 -3.05 6.79
CA ARG A 157 -7.70 -3.61 7.64
C ARG A 157 -8.11 -5.00 7.13
N PRO A 158 -8.32 -5.99 8.02
CA PRO A 158 -8.80 -7.31 7.60
C PRO A 158 -10.13 -7.22 6.84
N VAL A 159 -10.26 -8.01 5.78
CA VAL A 159 -11.51 -8.13 5.02
C VAL A 159 -12.62 -8.63 5.95
N GLY A 160 -13.80 -8.02 5.83
CA GLY A 160 -14.96 -8.31 6.68
C GLY A 160 -15.03 -7.46 7.96
N VAL A 161 -13.96 -6.76 8.34
CA VAL A 161 -13.97 -5.81 9.46
C VAL A 161 -14.36 -4.42 8.94
N ARG A 162 -15.42 -3.85 9.51
CA ARG A 162 -15.93 -2.51 9.21
C ARG A 162 -15.27 -1.45 10.09
N HIS A 163 -15.45 -0.18 9.73
CA HIS A 163 -15.04 0.94 10.56
C HIS A 163 -15.76 0.95 11.92
N ASN A 164 -15.11 1.46 12.98
CA ASN A 164 -15.71 1.54 14.32
C ASN A 164 -16.81 2.61 14.42
N ASP A 165 -16.66 3.69 13.67
CA ASP A 165 -17.72 4.69 13.47
C ASP A 165 -18.87 4.07 12.66
N LYS A 166 -20.08 4.09 13.24
CA LYS A 166 -21.29 3.48 12.65
C LYS A 166 -21.74 4.15 11.36
N THR A 167 -21.53 5.46 11.23
CA THR A 167 -21.88 6.23 10.03
C THR A 167 -20.99 5.80 8.87
N ILE A 168 -19.68 5.69 9.12
CA ILE A 168 -18.73 5.21 8.10
C ILE A 168 -19.01 3.75 7.75
N ALA A 169 -19.23 2.89 8.75
CA ALA A 169 -19.53 1.47 8.54
C ALA A 169 -20.80 1.23 7.69
N ALA A 170 -21.80 2.10 7.82
CA ALA A 170 -23.00 2.06 6.99
C ALA A 170 -22.67 2.36 5.52
N ILE A 171 -21.85 3.38 5.25
CA ILE A 171 -21.41 3.74 3.90
C ILE A 171 -20.56 2.62 3.28
N GLU A 172 -19.69 1.96 4.05
CA GLU A 172 -18.90 0.83 3.53
C GLU A 172 -19.76 -0.36 3.07
N LYS A 173 -21.03 -0.44 3.50
CA LYS A 173 -21.98 -1.50 3.14
C LYS A 173 -22.71 -1.21 1.82
N GLU A 174 -22.82 0.05 1.44
CA GLU A 174 -23.38 0.49 0.16
C GLU A 174 -22.45 0.09 -0.99
#